data_AF-A0A7W1EQN2-F1
#
_entry.id   AF-A0A7W1EQN2-F1
#
_cell.length_a   1.000
_cell.length_b   1.000
_cell.length_c   1.000
_cell.angle_alpha   90.00
_cell.angle_beta   90.00
_cell.angle_gamma   90.00
#
_symmetry.space_group_name_H-M   'P 1'
#
loop_
_entity.id
_entity.type
_entity.pdbx_description
1 polymer ?
#
loop_
_entity_poly.entity_id
_entity_poly.type
_entity_poly.pdbx_seq_one_letter_code
_entity_poly.pdbx_strand_id
1 'polypeptide(L)' 'MLEVTRKDDESAENLVRRFNKKVIQSGILATARKKKYFEKPISKREAREVAIRKRIRKEAKTRELMGIR' A
#
# COMPACT_ATOMS: atom_id res chain seq x y z
N MET A 1 0.69 0.60 17.56
CA MET A 1 2.09 0.19 17.75
C MET A 1 2.31 -1.09 16.95
N LEU A 2 3.37 -1.18 16.15
CA LEU A 2 3.67 -2.39 15.37
C LEU A 2 4.80 -3.15 16.05
N GLU A 3 4.49 -4.34 16.53
CA GLU A 3 5.43 -5.21 17.21
C GLU A 3 5.57 -6.56 16.49
N VAL A 4 6.77 -7.12 16.53
CA VAL A 4 7.07 -8.47 16.06
C VAL A 4 7.95 -9.13 17.11
N THR A 5 7.44 -10.19 17.72
CA THR A 5 8.18 -11.02 18.67
C THR A 5 8.98 -12.08 17.92
N ARG A 6 10.16 -12.40 18.46
CA ARG A 6 11.01 -13.49 17.97
C ARG A 6 10.33 -14.83 18.25
N LYS A 7 10.45 -15.76 17.30
CA LYS A 7 10.05 -17.16 17.50
C LYS A 7 11.26 -18.01 17.86
N ASP A 8 11.04 -19.12 18.55
CA ASP A 8 12.08 -19.97 19.14
C ASP A 8 13.09 -20.49 18.08
N ASP A 9 12.63 -20.91 16.90
CA ASP A 9 13.48 -21.43 15.81
C ASP A 9 13.80 -20.40 14.70
N GLU A 10 13.78 -19.10 15.02
CA GLU A 10 14.00 -18.05 14.01
C GLU A 10 15.41 -17.47 14.03
N SER A 11 16.04 -17.42 12.85
CA SER A 11 17.23 -16.60 12.58
C SER A 11 16.92 -15.10 12.68
N ALA A 12 17.87 -14.31 13.16
CA ALA A 12 17.73 -12.86 13.29
C ALA A 12 17.32 -12.18 11.96
N GLU A 13 17.80 -12.67 10.83
CA GLU A 13 17.48 -12.12 9.51
C GLU A 13 16.00 -12.33 9.13
N ASN A 14 15.45 -13.49 9.45
CA ASN A 14 14.04 -13.79 9.20
C ASN A 14 13.12 -12.89 10.03
N LEU A 15 13.51 -12.59 11.28
CA LEU A 15 12.78 -11.66 12.14
C LEU A 15 12.71 -10.26 11.52
N VAL A 16 13.86 -9.74 11.03
CA VAL A 16 13.93 -8.44 10.35
C VAL A 16 13.07 -8.45 9.07
N ARG A 17 13.09 -9.54 8.30
CA ARG A 17 12.26 -9.67 7.10
C ARG A 17 10.76 -9.63 7.41
N ARG A 18 10.32 -10.31 8.48
CA ARG A 18 8.92 -10.26 8.94
C ARG A 18 8.55 -8.87 9.43
N PHE A 19 9.42 -8.22 10.18
CA PHE A 19 9.23 -6.84 10.62
C PHE A 19 9.04 -5.91 9.42
N ASN A 20 9.94 -5.94 8.44
CA ASN A 20 9.84 -5.12 7.22
C ASN A 20 8.54 -5.39 6.45
N LYS A 21 8.15 -6.66 6.29
CA LYS A 21 6.87 -7.02 5.66
C LYS A 21 5.68 -6.44 6.43
N LYS A 22 5.68 -6.54 7.77
CA LYS A 22 4.60 -6.01 8.62
C LYS A 22 4.56 -4.48 8.55
N VAL A 23 5.72 -3.80 8.53
CA VAL A 23 5.81 -2.34 8.35
C VAL A 23 5.20 -1.91 7.02
N ILE A 24 5.53 -2.59 5.93
CA ILE A 24 4.98 -2.27 4.59
C ILE A 24 3.46 -2.51 4.57
N GLN A 25 3.00 -3.65 5.09
CA GLN A 25 1.57 -3.99 5.17
C GLN A 25 0.78 -3.02 6.05
N SER A 26 1.36 -2.55 7.15
CA SER A 26 0.73 -1.59 8.05
C SER A 26 0.49 -0.22 7.41
N GLY A 27 1.24 0.11 6.35
CA GLY A 27 1.13 1.39 5.67
C GLY A 27 1.55 2.60 6.52
N ILE A 28 2.16 2.39 7.70
CA ILE A 28 2.56 3.46 8.64
C ILE A 28 3.48 4.49 7.96
N LEU A 29 4.39 4.03 7.09
CA LEU A 29 5.26 4.95 6.33
C LEU A 29 4.47 5.78 5.32
N ALA A 30 3.44 5.19 4.69
CA ALA A 30 2.61 5.90 3.72
C ALA A 30 1.71 6.93 4.41
N THR A 31 1.15 6.60 5.58
CA THR A 31 0.35 7.55 6.38
C THR A 31 1.21 8.65 6.96
N ALA A 32 2.41 8.34 7.47
CA ALA A 32 3.38 9.33 7.95
C ALA A 32 3.77 10.32 6.84
N ARG A 33 4.06 9.83 5.62
CA ARG A 33 4.36 10.69 4.47
C ARG A 33 3.19 11.61 4.10
N LYS A 34 1.96 11.10 4.08
CA LYS A 34 0.76 11.90 3.80
C LYS A 34 0.47 12.96 4.87
N LYS A 35 0.71 12.61 6.14
CA LYS A 35 0.49 13.53 7.27
C LYS A 35 1.60 14.56 7.45
N LYS A 36 2.72 14.45 6.70
CA LYS A 36 3.86 15.36 6.82
C LYS A 36 3.49 16.81 6.50
N TYR A 37 2.50 17.02 5.62
CA TYR A 37 2.02 18.35 5.23
C TYR A 37 0.49 18.38 5.30
N PHE A 38 -0.06 19.57 5.52
CA PHE A 38 -1.51 19.78 5.42
C PHE A 38 -1.93 19.77 3.95
N GLU A 39 -2.94 18.95 3.64
CA GLU A 39 -3.59 18.90 2.32
C GLU A 39 -5.07 19.26 2.50
N LYS A 40 -5.59 20.10 1.60
CA LYS A 40 -7.04 20.39 1.57
C LYS A 40 -7.81 19.10 1.25
N PRO A 41 -9.04 18.94 1.79
CA PRO A 41 -9.87 17.80 1.42
C PRO A 41 -10.15 17.80 -0.08
N ILE A 42 -10.18 16.61 -0.67
CA ILE A 42 -10.34 16.43 -2.11
C ILE A 42 -11.72 16.95 -2.57
N SER A 43 -11.75 17.68 -3.68
CA SER A 43 -13.01 18.13 -4.27
C SER A 43 -13.78 16.96 -4.91
N LYS A 44 -15.10 17.13 -5.13
CA LYS A 44 -15.92 16.12 -5.82
C LYS A 44 -15.40 15.77 -7.21
N ARG A 45 -14.85 16.76 -7.94
CA ARG A 45 -14.28 16.57 -9.28
C ARG A 45 -13.02 15.71 -9.24
N GLU A 46 -12.07 16.07 -8.37
CA GLU A 46 -10.82 15.33 -8.20
C GLU A 46 -11.07 13.90 -7.73
N ALA A 47 -12.03 13.69 -6.83
CA ALA A 47 -12.43 12.35 -6.39
C ALA A 47 -12.94 11.49 -7.55
N ARG A 48 -13.75 12.06 -8.45
CA ARG A 48 -14.23 11.37 -9.67
C ARG A 48 -13.08 11.01 -10.61
N GLU A 49 -12.17 11.94 -10.85
CA GLU A 49 -11.00 11.70 -11.71
C GLU A 49 -10.08 10.60 -11.17
N VAL A 50 -9.85 10.57 -9.84
CA VAL A 50 -9.09 9.49 -9.18
C VAL A 50 -9.81 8.15 -9.36
N ALA A 51 -11.13 8.12 -9.21
CA ALA A 51 -11.92 6.90 -9.39
C ALA A 51 -11.87 6.39 -10.84
N ILE A 52 -12.00 7.26 -11.83
CA ILE A 52 -11.88 6.92 -13.26
C ILE A 52 -10.49 6.34 -13.55
N ARG A 53 -9.42 6.99 -13.09
CA ARG A 53 -8.04 6.48 -13.25
C ARG A 53 -7.86 5.10 -12.63
N LYS A 54 -8.43 4.87 -11.44
CA LYS A 54 -8.40 3.54 -10.79
C LYS A 54 -9.14 2.49 -11.61
N ARG A 55 -10.30 2.83 -12.17
CA ARG A 55 -11.08 1.94 -13.02
C ARG A 55 -10.30 1.53 -14.27
N ILE A 56 -9.76 2.50 -15.01
CA ILE A 56 -8.97 2.27 -16.23
C ILE A 56 -7.77 1.35 -15.94
N ARG A 57 -7.04 1.59 -14.84
CA ARG A 57 -5.90 0.73 -14.46
C ARG A 57 -6.34 -0.70 -14.12
N LYS A 58 -7.50 -0.86 -13.48
CA LYS A 58 -8.05 -2.18 -13.16
C LYS A 58 -8.43 -2.93 -14.44
N GLU A 59 -9.11 -2.24 -15.36
CA GLU A 59 -9.50 -2.79 -16.67
C GLU A 59 -8.28 -3.18 -17.52
N ALA A 60 -7.26 -2.33 -17.58
CA ALA A 60 -6.00 -2.63 -18.26
C ALA A 60 -5.32 -3.87 -17.68
N LYS A 61 -5.24 -3.97 -16.35
CA LYS A 61 -4.67 -5.14 -15.67
C LYS A 61 -5.47 -6.42 -15.94
N THR A 62 -6.80 -6.34 -15.92
CA THR A 62 -7.63 -7.52 -16.23
C THR A 62 -7.49 -7.95 -17.69
N ARG A 63 -7.38 -6.99 -18.61
CA ARG A 63 -7.20 -7.25 -20.03
C ARG A 63 -5.85 -7.92 -20.31
N GLU A 64 -4.78 -7.41 -19.71
CA GLU A 64 -3.44 -8.03 -19.73
C GLU A 64 -3.48 -9.46 -19.17
N LEU A 65 -4.14 -9.68 -18.03
CA LEU A 65 -4.27 -11.00 -17.41
C LEU A 65 -5.04 -11.99 -18.29
N MET A 66 -6.05 -11.51 -19.03
CA MET A 66 -6.83 -12.32 -19.96
C MET A 66 -6.12 -12.52 -21.32
N GLY A 67 -4.91 -11.97 -21.51
CA GLY A 67 -4.17 -12.09 -22.77
C GLY A 67 -4.85 -11.38 -23.96
N ILE A 68 -5.87 -10.56 -23.69
CA ILE A 68 -6.57 -9.79 -24.69
C ILE A 68 -5.73 -8.52 -24.88
N ARG A 69 -5.08 -8.37 -26.04
CA ARG A 69 -4.17 -7.24 -26.26
C ARG A 69 -4.94 -5.93 -26.43
#